data_AF-A0A2E9J0U8-F1
#
_entry.id   AF-A0A2E9J0U8-F1
#
_cell.length_a   1.000
_cell.length_b   1.000
_cell.length_c   1.000
_cell.angle_alpha   90.00
_cell.angle_beta   90.00
_cell.angle_gamma   90.00
#
_symmetry.space_group_name_H-M   'P 1'
#
loop_
_entity.id
_entity.type
_entity.pdbx_description
1 polymer ?
#
loop_
_entity_poly.entity_id
_entity_poly.type
_entity_poly.pdbx_seq_one_letter_code
_entity_poly.pdbx_strand_id
1 'polypeptide(L)'
;MTFFMSRCLDGARAASLAALLSVSFAGTASAVEQLIIDFPVLETNLSLSLKGARTAGELIAANSDLQEFDRAGDGSLSRLLDQFLTAPFPEQTSGVLEQSVGNPLFEQALLSASQLVKIDGLPPDTSGRNLADALEAAYRDGEPNLLGLFRRLPGESLSIDLQALAYNAKRLRAHQDDARLLVEEGIAMTPASDSLAESGASGWTRSQGRFSVSHRAQPLEITVLQPKRSSNQKLVVISHGLWDEPASFEGWGRLLAANGYTVLLPRHPGSDSEQQKELLSGAAPPPSAKELRFRPLDVTALLDGIEAGSLLSGQQLDVDDVAVVGHSWGATAALQLSGLQTTSKKLKTRCQNPLDPDRNLSWVLQCSWLSGADQGSLADPRVKASVVVSPPMRLLFDESSGPSLQAKVLLVSGTKDWVVPSDPEAVVPFREGQPLENGHRLVLASGGSHFNLWAPADQKEPPILGPLILAWINEQLAVPSSHTFSGGSWGNASIPLLDVTSQL
;
A
#
# COMPACT_ATOMS: atom_id res chain seq x y z
N MET A 1 -5.88 -8.34 -80.60
CA MET A 1 -5.31 -9.63 -81.03
C MET A 1 -5.47 -10.60 -79.86
N THR A 2 -6.57 -11.35 -79.79
CA THR A 2 -6.65 -12.80 -80.14
C THR A 2 -5.63 -13.61 -79.32
N PHE A 3 -6.03 -14.46 -78.37
CA PHE A 3 -6.77 -15.72 -78.60
C PHE A 3 -7.49 -16.26 -77.32
N PHE A 4 -8.78 -16.63 -77.51
CA PHE A 4 -9.53 -17.83 -77.05
C PHE A 4 -9.77 -18.10 -75.54
N MET A 5 -11.04 -18.07 -75.06
CA MET A 5 -12.11 -19.14 -75.08
C MET A 5 -11.72 -20.35 -74.20
N SER A 6 -12.52 -20.91 -73.27
CA SER A 6 -13.98 -21.07 -73.19
C SER A 6 -14.43 -21.52 -71.78
N ARG A 7 -15.60 -21.02 -71.36
CA ARG A 7 -16.68 -21.59 -70.49
C ARG A 7 -16.47 -22.97 -69.86
N CYS A 8 -16.61 -23.09 -68.53
CA CYS A 8 -17.86 -23.39 -67.79
C CYS A 8 -18.53 -24.72 -68.17
N LEU A 9 -18.51 -25.68 -67.24
CA LEU A 9 -19.68 -26.27 -66.57
C LEU A 9 -19.24 -27.59 -65.90
N ASP A 10 -19.31 -27.63 -64.57
CA ASP A 10 -20.15 -28.62 -63.90
C ASP A 10 -20.45 -28.14 -62.47
N GLY A 11 -21.74 -27.99 -62.21
CA GLY A 11 -22.27 -27.47 -60.97
C GLY A 11 -22.50 -28.55 -59.92
N ALA A 12 -22.60 -28.05 -58.68
CA ALA A 12 -23.39 -28.59 -57.60
C ALA A 12 -23.08 -30.02 -57.13
N ARG A 13 -22.29 -30.11 -56.05
CA ARG A 13 -22.62 -30.83 -54.80
C ARG A 13 -21.41 -30.83 -53.87
N ALA A 14 -21.44 -29.97 -52.86
CA ALA A 14 -20.91 -30.22 -51.51
C ALA A 14 -20.87 -28.89 -50.73
N ALA A 15 -22.05 -28.45 -50.28
CA ALA A 15 -22.11 -27.80 -48.98
C ALA A 15 -21.82 -28.90 -47.96
N SER A 16 -20.77 -28.77 -47.15
CA SER A 16 -20.60 -29.31 -45.79
C SER A 16 -19.11 -29.44 -45.43
N LEU A 17 -18.76 -28.94 -44.23
CA LEU A 17 -17.51 -29.14 -43.49
C LEU A 17 -16.23 -28.45 -44.02
N ALA A 18 -16.08 -27.16 -43.68
CA ALA A 18 -14.77 -26.58 -43.35
C ALA A 18 -14.93 -25.43 -42.34
N ALA A 19 -15.73 -25.67 -41.30
CA ALA A 19 -15.71 -24.89 -40.06
C ALA A 19 -15.24 -25.84 -38.96
N LEU A 20 -13.93 -26.10 -38.94
CA LEU A 20 -13.28 -26.85 -37.87
C LEU A 20 -12.31 -25.90 -37.16
N LEU A 21 -12.83 -25.35 -36.05
CA LEU A 21 -12.14 -25.33 -34.77
C LEU A 21 -10.68 -24.84 -34.82
N SER A 22 -10.47 -23.55 -35.03
CA SER A 22 -9.41 -22.84 -34.31
C SER A 22 -9.89 -22.61 -32.87
N VAL A 23 -9.97 -23.70 -32.11
CA VAL A 23 -9.96 -23.61 -30.65
C VAL A 23 -8.54 -23.22 -30.30
N SER A 24 -8.36 -21.95 -29.97
CA SER A 24 -7.17 -21.51 -29.26
C SER A 24 -7.13 -22.32 -27.97
N PHE A 25 -6.29 -23.36 -27.92
CA PHE A 25 -5.83 -23.94 -26.68
C PHE A 25 -4.96 -22.87 -26.01
N ALA A 26 -5.59 -21.92 -25.34
CA ALA A 26 -4.97 -21.31 -24.17
C ALA A 26 -4.90 -22.45 -23.16
N GLY A 27 -3.77 -23.16 -23.14
CA GLY A 27 -3.52 -24.15 -22.10
C GLY A 27 -3.69 -23.43 -20.76
N THR A 28 -4.63 -23.89 -19.95
CA THR A 28 -4.63 -23.57 -18.53
C THR A 28 -3.29 -24.03 -18.01
N ALA A 29 -2.39 -23.09 -17.70
CA ALA A 29 -1.10 -23.42 -17.13
C ALA A 29 -1.34 -24.32 -15.92
N SER A 30 -0.76 -25.52 -15.91
CA SER A 30 -0.78 -26.37 -14.73
C SER A 30 -0.08 -25.63 -13.59
N ALA A 31 -0.46 -25.94 -12.35
CA ALA A 31 0.29 -25.43 -11.22
C ALA A 31 1.71 -26.03 -11.19
N VAL A 32 2.66 -25.30 -10.62
CA VAL A 32 4.06 -25.72 -10.50
C VAL A 32 4.15 -27.10 -9.87
N GLU A 33 4.81 -28.04 -10.56
CA GLU A 33 5.05 -29.40 -10.06
C GLU A 33 6.49 -29.60 -9.54
N GLN A 34 7.42 -28.70 -9.88
CA GLN A 34 8.84 -28.78 -9.51
C GLN A 34 9.35 -27.49 -8.86
N LEU A 35 10.01 -27.61 -7.70
CA LEU A 35 10.74 -26.53 -7.03
C LEU A 35 12.24 -26.77 -7.17
N ILE A 36 12.93 -25.84 -7.84
CA ILE A 36 14.37 -25.80 -8.00
C ILE A 36 14.95 -24.84 -6.94
N ILE A 37 15.83 -25.35 -6.10
CA ILE A 37 16.55 -24.55 -5.10
C ILE A 37 17.96 -24.31 -5.61
N ASP A 38 18.30 -23.05 -5.87
CA ASP A 38 19.60 -22.66 -6.38
C ASP A 38 20.59 -22.38 -5.23
N PHE A 39 21.81 -22.93 -5.36
CA PHE A 39 22.94 -22.65 -4.46
C PHE A 39 24.08 -22.04 -5.27
N PRO A 40 24.04 -20.72 -5.57
CA PRO A 40 24.97 -20.10 -6.50
C PRO A 40 26.45 -20.25 -6.11
N VAL A 41 26.74 -20.20 -4.81
CA VAL A 41 28.10 -20.35 -4.27
C VAL A 41 28.66 -21.76 -4.47
N LEU A 42 27.80 -22.77 -4.49
CA LEU A 42 28.18 -24.17 -4.67
C LEU A 42 28.04 -24.64 -6.13
N GLU A 43 27.63 -23.74 -7.04
CA GLU A 43 27.35 -24.04 -8.45
C GLU A 43 26.46 -25.27 -8.65
N THR A 44 25.52 -25.50 -7.73
CA THR A 44 24.59 -26.63 -7.74
C THR A 44 23.15 -26.18 -7.55
N ASN A 45 22.21 -27.02 -7.95
CA ASN A 45 20.81 -26.88 -7.63
C ASN A 45 20.25 -28.18 -7.03
N LEU A 46 19.09 -28.07 -6.42
CA LEU A 46 18.32 -29.19 -5.88
C LEU A 46 16.91 -29.11 -6.46
N SER A 47 16.47 -30.15 -7.18
CA SER A 47 15.13 -30.21 -7.76
C SER A 47 14.22 -31.05 -6.86
N LEU A 48 13.08 -30.47 -6.47
CA LEU A 48 12.09 -31.06 -5.58
C LEU A 48 10.76 -31.21 -6.30
N SER A 49 10.23 -32.43 -6.34
CA SER A 49 8.85 -32.67 -6.74
C SER A 49 7.90 -32.16 -5.66
N LEU A 50 6.99 -31.25 -6.04
CA LEU A 50 5.93 -30.74 -5.17
C LEU A 50 4.65 -31.58 -5.22
N LYS A 51 4.62 -32.60 -6.08
CA LYS A 51 3.40 -33.34 -6.43
C LYS A 51 2.81 -34.05 -5.21
N GLY A 52 1.64 -33.58 -4.78
CA GLY A 52 0.86 -34.17 -3.70
C GLY A 52 1.37 -33.87 -2.28
N ALA A 53 2.53 -33.22 -2.11
CA ALA A 53 3.13 -32.96 -0.81
C ALA A 53 2.55 -31.71 -0.14
N ARG A 54 1.85 -31.86 0.99
CA ARG A 54 1.25 -30.78 1.79
C ARG A 54 2.04 -30.49 3.06
N THR A 55 2.88 -31.43 3.48
CA THR A 55 3.72 -31.33 4.68
C THR A 55 5.20 -31.53 4.33
N ALA A 56 6.12 -31.12 5.22
CA ALA A 56 7.55 -31.39 5.02
C ALA A 56 7.84 -32.90 4.95
N GLY A 57 7.15 -33.70 5.77
CA GLY A 57 7.28 -35.16 5.75
C GLY A 57 6.84 -35.78 4.42
N GLU A 58 5.72 -35.33 3.85
CA GLU A 58 5.28 -35.77 2.52
C GLU A 58 6.22 -35.30 1.41
N LEU A 59 6.79 -34.09 1.53
CA LEU A 59 7.77 -33.56 0.59
C LEU A 59 9.06 -34.39 0.61
N ILE A 60 9.56 -34.74 1.79
CA ILE A 60 10.71 -35.64 1.95
C ILE A 60 10.38 -37.03 1.39
N ALA A 61 9.19 -37.58 1.68
CA ALA A 61 8.78 -38.88 1.17
C ALA A 61 8.69 -38.91 -0.38
N ALA A 62 8.30 -37.79 -1.00
CA ALA A 62 8.22 -37.64 -2.45
C ALA A 62 9.58 -37.50 -3.15
N ASN A 63 10.66 -37.23 -2.42
CA ASN A 63 11.99 -36.93 -2.98
C ASN A 63 13.06 -37.81 -2.33
N SER A 64 13.54 -38.85 -3.04
CA SER A 64 14.49 -39.85 -2.52
C SER A 64 15.74 -39.24 -1.88
N ASP A 65 16.29 -38.20 -2.52
CA ASP A 65 17.53 -37.56 -2.10
C ASP A 65 17.35 -36.89 -0.74
N LEU A 66 16.18 -36.29 -0.48
CA LEU A 66 15.87 -35.69 0.82
C LEU A 66 15.72 -36.72 1.93
N GLN A 67 15.25 -37.94 1.63
CA GLN A 67 15.12 -38.98 2.65
C GLN A 67 16.48 -39.39 3.21
N GLU A 68 17.50 -39.46 2.35
CA GLU A 68 18.86 -39.80 2.77
C GLU A 68 19.48 -38.67 3.58
N PHE A 69 19.33 -37.41 3.13
CA PHE A 69 19.80 -36.24 3.87
C PHE A 69 19.11 -36.08 5.24
N ASP A 70 17.80 -36.27 5.32
CA ASP A 70 17.05 -36.15 6.58
C ASP A 70 17.42 -37.25 7.59
N ARG A 71 17.61 -38.49 7.11
CA ARG A 71 18.10 -39.60 7.94
C ARG A 71 19.52 -39.34 8.44
N ALA A 72 20.42 -38.89 7.57
CA ALA A 72 21.80 -38.58 7.94
C ALA A 72 21.90 -37.40 8.92
N GLY A 73 20.98 -36.44 8.80
CA GLY A 73 20.89 -35.24 9.63
C GLY A 73 19.98 -35.36 10.85
N ASP A 74 19.52 -36.56 11.22
CA ASP A 74 18.61 -36.82 12.36
C ASP A 74 17.38 -35.89 12.39
N GLY A 75 16.68 -35.81 11.25
CA GLY A 75 15.46 -35.01 11.11
C GLY A 75 15.68 -33.50 10.95
N SER A 76 16.92 -33.04 10.83
CA SER A 76 17.23 -31.60 10.74
C SER A 76 16.69 -30.95 9.47
N LEU A 77 16.66 -31.69 8.36
CA LEU A 77 16.11 -31.21 7.10
C LEU A 77 14.59 -31.08 7.18
N SER A 78 13.90 -32.04 7.78
CA SER A 78 12.46 -31.97 8.03
C SER A 78 12.09 -30.74 8.87
N ARG A 79 12.81 -30.50 9.97
CA ARG A 79 12.63 -29.30 10.81
C ARG A 79 12.87 -28.00 10.03
N LEU A 80 13.86 -27.99 9.14
CA LEU A 80 14.15 -26.83 8.29
C LEU A 80 12.99 -26.58 7.30
N LEU A 81 12.56 -27.62 6.58
CA LEU A 81 11.44 -27.51 5.64
C LEU A 81 10.14 -27.10 6.35
N ASP A 82 9.94 -27.55 7.59
CA ASP A 82 8.79 -27.11 8.39
C ASP A 82 8.87 -25.62 8.76
N GLN A 83 10.05 -25.10 9.07
CA GLN A 83 10.24 -23.70 9.40
C GLN A 83 10.11 -22.78 8.19
N PHE A 84 10.51 -23.25 7.00
CA PHE A 84 10.59 -22.40 5.81
C PHE A 84 9.39 -22.58 4.87
N LEU A 85 8.99 -23.82 4.55
CA LEU A 85 7.98 -24.08 3.53
C LEU A 85 6.57 -24.25 4.08
N THR A 86 6.41 -24.88 5.25
CA THR A 86 5.08 -25.20 5.79
C THR A 86 4.67 -24.35 6.99
N ALA A 87 5.58 -23.52 7.52
CA ALA A 87 5.28 -22.54 8.55
C ALA A 87 4.11 -21.64 8.09
N PRO A 88 3.03 -21.53 8.89
CA PRO A 88 1.87 -20.76 8.50
C PRO A 88 2.24 -19.28 8.38
N PHE A 89 1.71 -18.63 7.35
CA PHE A 89 1.64 -17.19 7.28
C PHE A 89 0.84 -16.66 8.49
N PRO A 90 1.15 -15.47 9.02
CA PRO A 90 0.51 -14.97 10.24
C PRO A 90 -1.02 -14.89 10.11
N GLU A 91 -1.81 -15.44 11.03
CA GLU A 91 -3.29 -15.55 10.87
C GLU A 91 -4.02 -14.23 10.54
N GLN A 92 -3.53 -13.08 11.01
CA GLN A 92 -4.11 -11.76 10.72
C GLN A 92 -4.05 -11.37 9.24
N THR A 93 -3.27 -12.08 8.43
CA THR A 93 -3.08 -11.77 7.01
C THR A 93 -4.26 -12.15 6.13
N SER A 94 -5.16 -13.06 6.52
CA SER A 94 -6.32 -13.45 5.70
C SER A 94 -7.26 -12.28 5.46
N GLY A 95 -7.63 -11.55 6.51
CA GLY A 95 -8.46 -10.34 6.40
C GLY A 95 -7.74 -9.19 5.69
N VAL A 96 -6.41 -9.08 5.87
CA VAL A 96 -5.60 -8.10 5.11
C VAL A 96 -5.59 -8.46 3.63
N LEU A 97 -5.42 -9.73 3.28
CA LEU A 97 -5.41 -10.22 1.91
C LEU A 97 -6.75 -10.00 1.23
N GLU A 98 -7.86 -10.39 1.86
CA GLU A 98 -9.20 -10.14 1.32
C GLU A 98 -9.44 -8.64 1.03
N GLN A 99 -8.91 -7.76 1.87
CA GLN A 99 -9.03 -6.31 1.68
C GLN A 99 -8.02 -5.75 0.67
N SER A 100 -6.87 -6.41 0.48
CA SER A 100 -5.77 -5.96 -0.40
C SER A 100 -5.87 -6.51 -1.81
N VAL A 101 -6.57 -7.62 -2.02
CA VAL A 101 -6.75 -8.24 -3.34
C VAL A 101 -7.49 -7.26 -4.26
N GLY A 102 -6.95 -7.11 -5.47
CA GLY A 102 -7.41 -6.10 -6.43
C GLY A 102 -6.90 -4.69 -6.14
N ASN A 103 -6.15 -4.45 -5.06
CA ASN A 103 -5.46 -3.18 -4.87
C ASN A 103 -4.25 -3.09 -5.81
N PRO A 104 -4.20 -2.05 -6.66
CA PRO A 104 -3.10 -1.74 -7.55
C PRO A 104 -1.68 -1.85 -6.97
N LEU A 105 -1.45 -1.20 -5.83
CA LEU A 105 -0.14 -1.13 -5.20
C LEU A 105 0.22 -2.47 -4.58
N PHE A 106 -0.76 -3.21 -4.04
CA PHE A 106 -0.54 -4.55 -3.52
C PHE A 106 -0.08 -5.52 -4.62
N GLU A 107 -0.77 -5.53 -5.78
CA GLU A 107 -0.38 -6.35 -6.94
C GLU A 107 1.06 -6.03 -7.40
N GLN A 108 1.44 -4.75 -7.43
CA GLN A 108 2.79 -4.32 -7.82
C GLN A 108 3.86 -4.63 -6.74
N ALA A 109 3.49 -4.60 -5.48
CA ALA A 109 4.36 -5.02 -4.39
C ALA A 109 4.63 -6.53 -4.45
N LEU A 110 3.59 -7.32 -4.78
CA LEU A 110 3.72 -8.76 -5.04
C LEU A 110 4.59 -9.04 -6.27
N LEU A 111 4.46 -8.26 -7.34
CA LEU A 111 5.36 -8.35 -8.50
C LEU A 111 6.84 -8.10 -8.13
N SER A 112 7.09 -7.18 -7.21
CA SER A 112 8.46 -6.95 -6.72
C SER A 112 8.98 -8.14 -5.90
N ALA A 113 8.11 -8.78 -5.12
CA ALA A 113 8.45 -9.99 -4.37
C ALA A 113 8.67 -11.19 -5.30
N SER A 114 7.93 -11.28 -6.43
CA SER A 114 8.09 -12.37 -7.38
C SER A 114 9.45 -12.37 -8.07
N GLN A 115 10.15 -11.23 -8.16
CA GLN A 115 11.52 -11.18 -8.70
C GLN A 115 12.54 -12.00 -7.91
N LEU A 116 12.23 -12.39 -6.67
CA LEU A 116 13.04 -13.31 -5.86
C LEU A 116 12.90 -14.77 -6.31
N VAL A 117 12.00 -15.03 -7.25
CA VAL A 117 11.59 -16.35 -7.69
C VAL A 117 11.50 -16.35 -9.23
N LYS A 118 11.94 -17.43 -9.87
CA LYS A 118 11.81 -17.62 -11.33
C LYS A 118 10.75 -18.66 -11.59
N ILE A 119 9.78 -18.37 -12.44
CA ILE A 119 8.75 -19.32 -12.86
C ILE A 119 9.01 -19.66 -14.32
N ASP A 120 9.27 -20.93 -14.61
CA ASP A 120 9.40 -21.41 -15.99
C ASP A 120 8.02 -21.86 -16.53
N GLY A 121 7.87 -21.85 -17.86
CA GLY A 121 6.66 -22.35 -18.54
C GLY A 121 5.55 -21.32 -18.75
N LEU A 122 5.75 -20.06 -18.36
CA LEU A 122 4.82 -18.95 -18.63
C LEU A 122 5.54 -17.68 -19.10
N PRO A 123 4.84 -16.80 -19.84
CA PRO A 123 5.27 -15.41 -19.97
C PRO A 123 5.48 -14.80 -18.57
N PRO A 124 6.47 -13.92 -18.38
CA PRO A 124 6.67 -13.23 -17.11
C PRO A 124 5.37 -12.54 -16.68
N ASP A 125 4.92 -12.79 -15.45
CA ASP A 125 3.79 -12.04 -14.88
C ASP A 125 4.23 -10.58 -14.74
N THR A 126 3.54 -9.68 -15.44
CA THR A 126 3.80 -8.23 -15.39
C THR A 126 2.80 -7.50 -14.49
N SER A 127 1.84 -8.22 -13.91
CA SER A 127 0.75 -7.66 -13.11
C SER A 127 0.87 -7.97 -11.63
N GLY A 128 1.41 -9.14 -11.26
CA GLY A 128 1.42 -9.66 -9.89
C GLY A 128 0.15 -10.44 -9.50
N ARG A 129 -0.83 -10.53 -10.40
CA ARG A 129 -2.11 -11.22 -10.14
C ARG A 129 -1.98 -12.72 -9.96
N ASN A 130 -1.08 -13.36 -10.71
CA ASN A 130 -0.88 -14.81 -10.57
C ASN A 130 -0.43 -15.17 -9.14
N LEU A 131 0.41 -14.31 -8.55
CA LEU A 131 0.87 -14.48 -7.17
C LEU A 131 -0.25 -14.17 -6.16
N ALA A 132 -1.07 -13.14 -6.41
CA ALA A 132 -2.22 -12.82 -5.58
C ALA A 132 -3.27 -13.95 -5.57
N ASP A 133 -3.64 -14.46 -6.75
CA ASP A 133 -4.62 -15.55 -6.90
C ASP A 133 -4.13 -16.85 -6.23
N ALA A 134 -2.83 -17.17 -6.40
CA ALA A 134 -2.22 -18.33 -5.76
C ALA A 134 -2.21 -18.21 -4.24
N LEU A 135 -1.94 -17.00 -3.72
CA LEU A 135 -1.96 -16.70 -2.30
C LEU A 135 -3.37 -16.82 -1.74
N GLU A 136 -4.37 -16.21 -2.36
CA GLU A 136 -5.78 -16.33 -1.97
C GLU A 136 -6.23 -17.80 -1.94
N ALA A 137 -5.91 -18.55 -2.99
CA ALA A 137 -6.22 -19.97 -3.07
C ALA A 137 -5.53 -20.79 -1.95
N ALA A 138 -4.33 -20.39 -1.50
CA ALA A 138 -3.64 -21.04 -0.40
C ALA A 138 -4.37 -20.84 0.95
N TYR A 139 -4.89 -19.63 1.22
CA TYR A 139 -5.71 -19.38 2.42
C TYR A 139 -7.04 -20.13 2.36
N ARG A 140 -7.74 -20.04 1.24
CA ARG A 140 -9.05 -20.69 1.05
C ARG A 140 -8.99 -22.19 1.31
N ASP A 141 -7.90 -22.83 0.91
CA ASP A 141 -7.73 -24.27 1.02
C ASP A 141 -7.06 -24.71 2.33
N GLY A 142 -6.80 -23.78 3.27
CA GLY A 142 -6.20 -24.07 4.58
C GLY A 142 -4.70 -24.40 4.53
N GLU A 143 -4.01 -23.98 3.47
CA GLU A 143 -2.57 -24.15 3.27
C GLU A 143 -1.84 -22.78 3.18
N PRO A 144 -2.05 -21.81 4.10
CA PRO A 144 -1.43 -20.48 4.01
C PRO A 144 0.05 -20.55 4.38
N ASN A 145 0.87 -21.14 3.53
CA ASN A 145 2.32 -21.25 3.68
C ASN A 145 3.00 -21.26 2.30
N LEU A 146 4.33 -21.19 2.26
CA LEU A 146 5.06 -21.13 0.99
C LEU A 146 4.84 -22.39 0.13
N LEU A 147 4.73 -23.58 0.73
CA LEU A 147 4.45 -24.82 -0.01
C LEU A 147 3.07 -24.78 -0.68
N GLY A 148 2.05 -24.34 0.06
CA GLY A 148 0.70 -24.17 -0.45
C GLY A 148 0.62 -23.11 -1.54
N LEU A 149 1.35 -22.01 -1.40
CA LEU A 149 1.50 -20.96 -2.40
C LEU A 149 2.15 -21.50 -3.69
N PHE A 150 3.31 -22.13 -3.58
CA PHE A 150 4.08 -22.61 -4.74
C PHE A 150 3.28 -23.62 -5.55
N ARG A 151 2.55 -24.52 -4.88
CA ARG A 151 1.66 -25.48 -5.53
C ARG A 151 0.43 -24.89 -6.24
N ARG A 152 0.20 -23.58 -6.11
CA ARG A 152 -0.92 -22.87 -6.75
C ARG A 152 -0.45 -21.83 -7.77
N LEU A 153 0.85 -21.54 -7.79
CA LEU A 153 1.42 -20.70 -8.83
C LEU A 153 1.31 -21.43 -10.17
N PRO A 154 0.85 -20.75 -11.22
CA PRO A 154 0.83 -21.32 -12.56
C PRO A 154 2.29 -21.42 -13.07
N GLY A 155 2.65 -22.52 -13.73
CA GLY A 155 4.00 -22.73 -14.29
C GLY A 155 4.43 -24.20 -14.34
N GLU A 156 5.56 -24.47 -15.00
CA GLU A 156 6.16 -25.82 -15.05
C GLU A 156 7.07 -26.06 -13.84
N SER A 157 7.98 -25.13 -13.57
CA SER A 157 8.94 -25.18 -12.46
C SER A 157 9.08 -23.81 -11.79
N LEU A 158 9.57 -23.81 -10.56
CA LEU A 158 9.83 -22.64 -9.74
C LEU A 158 11.28 -22.67 -9.24
N SER A 159 12.12 -21.72 -9.62
CA SER A 159 13.50 -21.57 -9.09
C SER A 159 13.55 -20.50 -8.00
N ILE A 160 14.19 -20.80 -6.88
CA ILE A 160 14.39 -19.88 -5.76
C ILE A 160 15.87 -19.78 -5.42
N ASP A 161 16.37 -18.54 -5.35
CA ASP A 161 17.67 -18.24 -4.75
C ASP A 161 17.50 -18.08 -3.22
N LEU A 162 17.89 -19.11 -2.47
CA LEU A 162 17.78 -19.10 -1.00
C LEU A 162 18.65 -18.02 -0.34
N GLN A 163 19.78 -17.67 -0.94
CA GLN A 163 20.67 -16.66 -0.37
C GLN A 163 20.03 -15.28 -0.52
N ALA A 164 19.50 -14.98 -1.70
CA ALA A 164 18.74 -13.76 -1.95
C ALA A 164 17.50 -13.70 -1.06
N LEU A 165 16.76 -14.80 -0.92
CA LEU A 165 15.58 -14.86 -0.05
C LEU A 165 15.94 -14.59 1.42
N ALA A 166 16.96 -15.28 1.95
CA ALA A 166 17.42 -15.09 3.33
C ALA A 166 17.93 -13.67 3.59
N TYR A 167 18.67 -13.08 2.63
CA TYR A 167 19.13 -11.70 2.69
C TYR A 167 17.94 -10.72 2.78
N ASN A 168 16.96 -10.86 1.90
CA ASN A 168 15.78 -10.00 1.87
C ASN A 168 14.90 -10.18 3.12
N ALA A 169 14.72 -11.41 3.59
CA ALA A 169 13.97 -11.69 4.81
C ALA A 169 14.63 -11.08 6.05
N LYS A 170 15.97 -11.18 6.16
CA LYS A 170 16.73 -10.54 7.24
C LYS A 170 16.60 -9.02 7.17
N ARG A 171 16.68 -8.43 5.98
CA ARG A 171 16.51 -6.98 5.77
C ARG A 171 15.11 -6.51 6.17
N LEU A 172 14.06 -7.20 5.71
CA LEU A 172 12.69 -6.87 6.09
C LEU A 172 12.47 -6.98 7.60
N ARG A 173 13.05 -8.00 8.25
CA ARG A 173 12.99 -8.13 9.71
C ARG A 173 13.66 -6.93 10.39
N ALA A 174 14.85 -6.53 9.94
CA ALA A 174 15.55 -5.36 10.48
C ALA A 174 14.71 -4.06 10.36
N HIS A 175 13.97 -3.90 9.25
CA HIS A 175 13.03 -2.79 9.03
C HIS A 175 11.81 -2.78 9.97
N GLN A 176 11.60 -3.85 10.74
CA GLN A 176 10.48 -4.01 11.66
C GLN A 176 10.94 -4.18 13.13
N ASP A 177 12.24 -4.32 13.38
CA ASP A 177 12.75 -4.69 14.70
C ASP A 177 12.58 -3.56 15.72
N ASP A 178 12.98 -2.34 15.40
CA ASP A 178 12.88 -1.17 16.28
C ASP A 178 11.42 -0.88 16.66
N ALA A 179 10.53 -0.81 15.67
CA ALA A 179 9.10 -0.65 15.90
C ALA A 179 8.49 -1.80 16.72
N ARG A 180 8.93 -3.05 16.52
CA ARG A 180 8.48 -4.19 17.34
C ARG A 180 8.90 -4.00 18.80
N LEU A 181 10.15 -3.61 19.06
CA LEU A 181 10.65 -3.38 20.41
C LEU A 181 9.88 -2.25 21.12
N LEU A 182 9.65 -1.13 20.43
CA LEU A 182 8.85 -0.01 20.96
C LEU A 182 7.41 -0.43 21.29
N VAL A 183 6.85 -1.37 20.53
CA VAL A 183 5.51 -1.92 20.82
C VAL A 183 5.52 -2.92 21.97
N GLU A 184 6.56 -3.73 22.11
CA GLU A 184 6.74 -4.67 23.23
C GLU A 184 6.92 -3.95 24.57
N GLU A 185 7.59 -2.80 24.58
CA GLU A 185 7.83 -1.97 25.77
C GLU A 185 6.71 -0.93 26.03
N GLY A 186 5.93 -0.61 25.00
CA GLY A 186 4.91 0.43 25.04
C GLY A 186 3.58 -0.01 25.66
N ILE A 187 2.76 0.98 26.01
CA ILE A 187 1.39 0.77 26.49
C ILE A 187 0.41 1.13 25.38
N ALA A 188 -0.46 0.19 25.02
CA ALA A 188 -1.56 0.43 24.09
C ALA A 188 -2.57 1.44 24.66
N MET A 189 -2.98 2.37 23.82
CA MET A 189 -4.05 3.31 24.16
C MET A 189 -5.38 2.61 24.31
N THR A 190 -6.22 3.16 25.19
CA THR A 190 -7.55 2.62 25.45
C THR A 190 -8.37 2.66 24.17
N PRO A 191 -9.02 1.55 23.77
CA PRO A 191 -9.91 1.55 22.63
C PRO A 191 -10.99 2.63 22.73
N ALA A 192 -11.27 3.30 21.61
CA ALA A 192 -12.42 4.19 21.52
C ALA A 192 -13.72 3.42 21.78
N SER A 193 -14.76 4.12 22.23
CA SER A 193 -16.08 3.48 22.40
C SER A 193 -16.65 3.06 21.05
N ASP A 194 -17.36 1.92 21.04
CA ASP A 194 -18.02 1.40 19.83
C ASP A 194 -18.94 2.44 19.20
N SER A 195 -19.68 3.19 20.04
CA SER A 195 -20.54 4.30 19.60
C SER A 195 -19.82 5.38 18.80
N LEU A 196 -18.55 5.66 19.12
CA LEU A 196 -17.74 6.64 18.40
C LEU A 196 -17.17 6.01 17.12
N ALA A 197 -16.63 4.81 17.22
CA ALA A 197 -16.04 4.09 16.08
C ALA A 197 -17.08 3.86 14.97
N GLU A 198 -18.32 3.55 15.34
CA GLU A 198 -19.45 3.32 14.43
C GLU A 198 -20.18 4.60 13.99
N SER A 199 -19.85 5.76 14.56
CA SER A 199 -20.57 7.02 14.28
C SER A 199 -20.56 7.41 12.79
N GLY A 200 -19.54 6.97 12.03
CA GLY A 200 -19.44 7.17 10.59
C GLY A 200 -20.48 6.42 9.74
N ALA A 201 -21.29 5.54 10.33
CA ALA A 201 -22.35 4.83 9.58
C ALA A 201 -23.48 5.75 9.08
N SER A 202 -23.67 6.92 9.70
CA SER A 202 -24.70 7.90 9.31
C SER A 202 -24.30 9.32 9.67
N GLY A 203 -25.21 10.29 9.58
CA GLY A 203 -24.95 11.68 9.98
C GLY A 203 -24.27 12.58 8.94
N TRP A 204 -24.00 12.07 7.74
CA TRP A 204 -23.38 12.82 6.64
C TRP A 204 -24.14 12.73 5.31
N THR A 205 -23.83 13.63 4.38
CA THR A 205 -24.18 13.58 2.95
C THR A 205 -22.93 13.45 2.11
N ARG A 206 -23.05 12.83 0.94
CA ARG A 206 -21.96 12.68 -0.04
C ARG A 206 -22.35 13.32 -1.35
N SER A 207 -21.45 14.12 -1.91
CA SER A 207 -21.56 14.67 -3.25
C SER A 207 -20.23 14.51 -3.99
N GLN A 208 -20.28 14.66 -5.31
CA GLN A 208 -19.09 14.70 -6.16
C GLN A 208 -19.11 15.98 -6.96
N GLY A 209 -17.92 16.54 -7.16
CA GLY A 209 -17.70 17.78 -7.90
C GLY A 209 -16.49 17.68 -8.81
N ARG A 210 -16.36 18.66 -9.69
CA ARG A 210 -15.18 18.87 -10.51
C ARG A 210 -14.68 20.30 -10.33
N PHE A 211 -13.37 20.47 -10.21
CA PHE A 211 -12.75 21.78 -10.03
C PHE A 211 -11.56 21.94 -10.96
N SER A 212 -11.57 22.98 -11.79
CA SER A 212 -10.49 23.21 -12.75
C SER A 212 -9.31 23.88 -12.06
N VAL A 213 -8.11 23.36 -12.31
CA VAL A 213 -6.85 23.89 -11.76
C VAL A 213 -5.84 24.09 -12.89
N SER A 214 -4.91 25.03 -12.72
CA SER A 214 -3.99 25.44 -13.79
C SER A 214 -2.86 24.46 -14.06
N HIS A 215 -2.50 23.63 -13.09
CA HIS A 215 -1.38 22.67 -13.18
C HIS A 215 -1.79 21.27 -13.65
N ARG A 216 -3.09 21.00 -13.83
CA ARG A 216 -3.62 19.73 -14.35
C ARG A 216 -4.31 19.97 -15.70
N ALA A 217 -4.20 19.02 -16.62
CA ALA A 217 -4.89 19.10 -17.91
C ALA A 217 -6.40 18.80 -17.79
N GLN A 218 -6.78 17.94 -16.85
CA GLN A 218 -8.18 17.62 -16.54
C GLN A 218 -8.56 18.26 -15.19
N PRO A 219 -9.84 18.65 -15.01
CA PRO A 219 -10.33 19.09 -13.70
C PRO A 219 -10.13 18.03 -12.63
N LEU A 220 -9.88 18.46 -11.40
CA LEU A 220 -9.86 17.58 -10.24
C LEU A 220 -11.26 17.06 -9.96
N GLU A 221 -11.41 15.74 -9.88
CA GLU A 221 -12.61 15.13 -9.30
C GLU A 221 -12.50 15.16 -7.78
N ILE A 222 -13.57 15.56 -7.10
CA ILE A 222 -13.58 15.73 -5.66
C ILE A 222 -14.79 15.01 -5.11
N THR A 223 -14.57 14.10 -4.16
CA THR A 223 -15.66 13.59 -3.32
C THR A 223 -15.76 14.48 -2.08
N VAL A 224 -16.97 14.95 -1.77
CA VAL A 224 -17.21 15.81 -0.60
C VAL A 224 -18.16 15.09 0.34
N LEU A 225 -17.76 14.98 1.61
CA LEU A 225 -18.59 14.47 2.70
C LEU A 225 -18.90 15.62 3.65
N GLN A 226 -20.18 15.81 3.95
CA GLN A 226 -20.64 16.94 4.75
C GLN A 226 -21.52 16.48 5.92
N PRO A 227 -21.47 17.18 7.07
CA PRO A 227 -22.33 16.88 8.18
C PRO A 227 -23.79 17.21 7.83
N LYS A 228 -24.73 16.29 8.12
CA LYS A 228 -26.18 16.57 7.99
C LYS A 228 -26.67 17.56 9.04
N ARG A 229 -26.03 17.58 10.21
CA ARG A 229 -26.35 18.41 11.37
C ARG A 229 -25.05 18.75 12.10
N SER A 230 -25.05 19.85 12.86
CA SER A 230 -23.95 20.20 13.78
C SER A 230 -22.58 20.37 13.10
N SER A 231 -22.53 21.12 12.00
CA SER A 231 -21.26 21.52 11.39
C SER A 231 -20.40 22.30 12.39
N ASN A 232 -19.13 21.94 12.49
CA ASN A 232 -18.13 22.70 13.25
C ASN A 232 -17.39 23.72 12.37
N GLN A 233 -17.79 23.86 11.10
CA GLN A 233 -17.21 24.74 10.08
C GLN A 233 -15.76 24.44 9.70
N LYS A 234 -15.11 23.43 10.31
CA LYS A 234 -13.73 23.05 10.02
C LYS A 234 -13.65 22.14 8.79
N LEU A 235 -12.49 22.21 8.13
CA LEU A 235 -12.20 21.47 6.91
C LEU A 235 -11.14 20.39 7.14
N VAL A 236 -11.37 19.23 6.53
CA VAL A 236 -10.37 18.18 6.42
C VAL A 236 -10.20 17.80 4.95
N VAL A 237 -8.96 17.71 4.47
CA VAL A 237 -8.66 17.15 3.15
C VAL A 237 -7.99 15.79 3.32
N ILE A 238 -8.50 14.75 2.67
CA ILE A 238 -7.93 13.40 2.70
C ILE A 238 -7.32 13.09 1.33
N SER A 239 -5.99 12.99 1.28
CA SER A 239 -5.25 12.61 0.08
C SER A 239 -5.00 11.11 0.04
N HIS A 240 -5.43 10.45 -1.03
CA HIS A 240 -5.20 9.01 -1.26
C HIS A 240 -3.72 8.67 -1.49
N GLY A 241 -3.39 7.37 -1.57
CA GLY A 241 -2.06 6.86 -1.90
C GLY A 241 -1.77 6.80 -3.42
N LEU A 242 -0.65 6.19 -3.80
CA LEU A 242 -0.33 5.92 -5.21
C LEU A 242 -1.28 4.88 -5.79
N TRP A 243 -1.79 5.12 -7.00
CA TRP A 243 -2.70 4.22 -7.72
C TRP A 243 -4.00 3.91 -6.99
N ASP A 244 -4.34 4.75 -6.03
CA ASP A 244 -5.53 4.63 -5.22
C ASP A 244 -6.58 5.66 -5.64
N GLU A 245 -7.73 5.67 -4.97
CA GLU A 245 -8.87 6.55 -5.24
C GLU A 245 -9.46 7.09 -3.93
N PRO A 246 -10.25 8.19 -3.97
CA PRO A 246 -10.98 8.69 -2.81
C PRO A 246 -11.79 7.63 -2.03
N ALA A 247 -12.33 6.64 -2.74
CA ALA A 247 -13.16 5.58 -2.16
C ALA A 247 -12.44 4.77 -1.07
N SER A 248 -11.13 4.59 -1.16
CA SER A 248 -10.33 3.80 -0.20
C SER A 248 -10.17 4.46 1.17
N PHE A 249 -10.59 5.72 1.29
CA PHE A 249 -10.47 6.51 2.53
C PHE A 249 -11.78 7.17 2.94
N GLU A 250 -12.89 6.87 2.26
CA GLU A 250 -14.20 7.42 2.61
C GLU A 250 -14.61 7.04 4.04
N GLY A 251 -14.22 5.89 4.58
CA GLY A 251 -14.52 5.51 5.96
C GLY A 251 -13.96 6.48 7.01
N TRP A 252 -12.74 7.00 6.80
CA TRP A 252 -12.19 8.08 7.63
C TRP A 252 -13.02 9.36 7.49
N GLY A 253 -13.32 9.75 6.25
CA GLY A 253 -14.08 10.95 5.96
C GLY A 253 -15.52 10.91 6.48
N ARG A 254 -16.16 9.74 6.50
CA ARG A 254 -17.51 9.53 7.02
C ARG A 254 -17.56 9.69 8.54
N LEU A 255 -16.58 9.14 9.26
CA LEU A 255 -16.47 9.33 10.70
C LEU A 255 -16.23 10.81 11.02
N LEU A 256 -15.33 11.49 10.32
CA LEU A 256 -15.10 12.92 10.48
C LEU A 256 -16.36 13.75 10.16
N ALA A 257 -17.04 13.46 9.05
CA ALA A 257 -18.26 14.17 8.67
C ALA A 257 -19.43 13.94 9.63
N ALA A 258 -19.57 12.73 10.18
CA ALA A 258 -20.53 12.44 11.24
C ALA A 258 -20.25 13.24 12.52
N ASN A 259 -18.99 13.64 12.73
CA ASN A 259 -18.52 14.44 13.87
C ASN A 259 -18.33 15.93 13.53
N GLY A 260 -18.99 16.41 12.47
CA GLY A 260 -19.17 17.85 12.21
C GLY A 260 -18.23 18.47 11.18
N TYR A 261 -17.25 17.74 10.66
CA TYR A 261 -16.27 18.26 9.69
C TYR A 261 -16.80 18.23 8.25
N THR A 262 -16.47 19.24 7.44
CA THR A 262 -16.58 19.10 5.98
C THR A 262 -15.29 18.46 5.45
N VAL A 263 -15.43 17.35 4.73
CA VAL A 263 -14.29 16.55 4.26
C VAL A 263 -14.23 16.54 2.74
N LEU A 264 -13.07 16.89 2.18
CA LEU A 264 -12.78 16.79 0.76
C LEU A 264 -11.80 15.64 0.50
N LEU A 265 -12.11 14.81 -0.48
CA LEU A 265 -11.24 13.75 -0.96
C LEU A 265 -10.96 13.99 -2.45
N PRO A 266 -9.90 14.73 -2.80
CA PRO A 266 -9.47 14.89 -4.18
C PRO A 266 -9.01 13.56 -4.76
N ARG A 267 -9.38 13.32 -6.02
CA ARG A 267 -8.67 12.40 -6.90
C ARG A 267 -7.48 13.13 -7.50
N HIS A 268 -6.32 12.48 -7.59
CA HIS A 268 -5.07 13.05 -8.11
C HIS A 268 -4.73 12.43 -9.49
N PRO A 269 -5.13 13.07 -10.62
CA PRO A 269 -4.95 12.50 -11.95
C PRO A 269 -3.48 12.31 -12.30
N GLY A 270 -3.09 11.15 -12.82
CA GLY A 270 -1.67 10.86 -13.14
C GLY A 270 -0.92 10.12 -12.04
N SER A 271 -1.56 9.87 -10.90
CA SER A 271 -1.11 8.93 -9.86
C SER A 271 -2.27 8.24 -9.14
N ASP A 272 -3.43 8.15 -9.80
CA ASP A 272 -4.64 7.48 -9.36
C ASP A 272 -4.79 6.08 -10.00
N SER A 273 -5.88 5.38 -9.71
CA SER A 273 -6.10 4.02 -10.22
C SER A 273 -6.20 3.96 -11.74
N GLU A 274 -6.63 5.05 -12.39
CA GLU A 274 -6.71 5.09 -13.86
C GLU A 274 -5.33 5.16 -14.49
N GLN A 275 -4.42 5.98 -13.94
CA GLN A 275 -3.04 5.98 -14.42
C GLN A 275 -2.37 4.60 -14.29
N GLN A 276 -2.73 3.80 -13.28
CA GLN A 276 -2.23 2.43 -13.18
C GLN A 276 -2.73 1.54 -14.34
N LYS A 277 -4.03 1.62 -14.68
CA LYS A 277 -4.58 0.87 -15.82
C LYS A 277 -3.91 1.27 -17.13
N GLU A 278 -3.64 2.56 -17.31
CA GLU A 278 -2.90 3.06 -18.47
C GLU A 278 -1.45 2.56 -18.49
N LEU A 279 -0.78 2.49 -17.35
CA LEU A 279 0.56 1.91 -17.22
C LEU A 279 0.57 0.42 -17.62
N LEU A 280 -0.34 -0.37 -17.04
CA LEU A 280 -0.40 -1.82 -17.28
C LEU A 280 -0.79 -2.17 -18.72
N SER A 281 -1.55 -1.31 -19.39
CA SER A 281 -1.89 -1.46 -20.82
C SER A 281 -0.83 -0.90 -21.76
N GLY A 282 0.21 -0.24 -21.24
CA GLY A 282 1.23 0.45 -22.02
C GLY A 282 0.76 1.76 -22.68
N ALA A 283 -0.42 2.26 -22.30
CA ALA A 283 -0.98 3.51 -22.80
C ALA A 283 -0.32 4.75 -22.17
N ALA A 284 0.25 4.62 -20.96
CA ALA A 284 0.97 5.70 -20.28
C ALA A 284 2.27 5.19 -19.63
N PRO A 285 3.29 6.06 -19.47
CA PRO A 285 4.44 5.75 -18.62
C PRO A 285 4.04 5.73 -17.13
N PRO A 286 4.94 5.28 -16.23
CA PRO A 286 4.75 5.43 -14.78
C PRO A 286 4.50 6.90 -14.37
N PRO A 287 3.96 7.14 -13.16
CA PRO A 287 3.70 8.48 -12.67
C PRO A 287 4.90 9.41 -12.82
N SER A 288 4.65 10.66 -13.21
CA SER A 288 5.71 11.65 -13.37
C SER A 288 6.29 12.06 -12.02
N ALA A 289 7.58 12.39 -11.99
CA ALA A 289 8.20 13.00 -10.81
C ALA A 289 7.51 14.31 -10.36
N LYS A 290 6.80 14.97 -11.29
CA LYS A 290 6.00 16.18 -11.01
C LYS A 290 4.86 15.94 -10.03
N GLU A 291 4.39 14.70 -9.87
CA GLU A 291 3.33 14.36 -8.92
C GLU A 291 3.70 14.72 -7.48
N LEU A 292 5.00 14.70 -7.13
CA LEU A 292 5.47 15.16 -5.82
C LEU A 292 5.07 16.62 -5.55
N ARG A 293 5.03 17.47 -6.58
CA ARG A 293 4.60 18.87 -6.48
C ARG A 293 3.10 19.04 -6.78
N PHE A 294 2.54 18.27 -7.70
CA PHE A 294 1.15 18.44 -8.12
C PHE A 294 0.14 18.01 -7.06
N ARG A 295 0.41 16.95 -6.29
CA ARG A 295 -0.52 16.48 -5.24
C ARG A 295 -0.76 17.52 -4.13
N PRO A 296 0.26 18.16 -3.53
CA PRO A 296 0.01 19.24 -2.58
C PRO A 296 -0.59 20.48 -3.27
N LEU A 297 -0.25 20.77 -4.54
CA LEU A 297 -0.90 21.85 -5.31
C LEU A 297 -2.39 21.59 -5.53
N ASP A 298 -2.81 20.35 -5.73
CA ASP A 298 -4.22 19.99 -5.84
C ASP A 298 -4.96 20.40 -4.56
N VAL A 299 -4.40 20.08 -3.38
CA VAL A 299 -4.99 20.44 -2.09
C VAL A 299 -5.06 21.96 -1.91
N THR A 300 -3.94 22.68 -2.10
CA THR A 300 -3.90 24.15 -2.01
C THR A 300 -4.91 24.80 -2.96
N ALA A 301 -5.05 24.31 -4.20
CA ALA A 301 -5.99 24.87 -5.17
C ALA A 301 -7.46 24.65 -4.76
N LEU A 302 -7.79 23.54 -4.08
CA LEU A 302 -9.13 23.35 -3.52
C LEU A 302 -9.42 24.34 -2.39
N LEU A 303 -8.45 24.57 -1.50
CA LEU A 303 -8.58 25.55 -0.43
C LEU A 303 -8.73 26.97 -0.99
N ASP A 304 -7.93 27.35 -2.00
CA ASP A 304 -8.07 28.61 -2.72
C ASP A 304 -9.46 28.76 -3.35
N GLY A 305 -9.98 27.66 -3.91
CA GLY A 305 -11.31 27.61 -4.50
C GLY A 305 -12.42 27.89 -3.49
N ILE A 306 -12.31 27.35 -2.27
CA ILE A 306 -13.24 27.57 -1.16
C ILE A 306 -13.14 29.01 -0.66
N GLU A 307 -11.92 29.50 -0.44
CA GLU A 307 -11.64 30.87 0.01
C GLU A 307 -12.22 31.91 -0.98
N ALA A 308 -12.07 31.66 -2.28
CA ALA A 308 -12.62 32.51 -3.34
C ALA A 308 -14.15 32.34 -3.54
N GLY A 309 -14.80 31.41 -2.83
CA GLY A 309 -16.23 31.10 -2.99
C GLY A 309 -16.60 30.42 -4.31
N SER A 310 -15.61 29.93 -5.06
CA SER A 310 -15.79 29.22 -6.35
C SER A 310 -16.00 27.70 -6.18
N LEU A 311 -15.65 27.17 -5.02
CA LEU A 311 -15.89 25.79 -4.59
C LEU A 311 -16.70 25.80 -3.28
N LEU A 312 -17.72 24.93 -3.17
CA LEU A 312 -18.63 24.88 -2.01
C LEU A 312 -19.28 26.25 -1.68
N SER A 313 -19.63 27.01 -2.72
CA SER A 313 -20.22 28.34 -2.62
C SER A 313 -21.43 28.38 -1.68
N GLY A 314 -21.46 29.35 -0.77
CA GLY A 314 -22.55 29.55 0.19
C GLY A 314 -22.41 28.77 1.49
N GLN A 315 -21.34 27.99 1.65
CA GLN A 315 -21.01 27.35 2.92
C GLN A 315 -20.09 28.25 3.74
N GLN A 316 -20.34 28.34 5.05
CA GLN A 316 -19.45 29.01 5.99
C GLN A 316 -18.44 27.98 6.48
N LEU A 317 -17.23 28.04 5.91
CA LEU A 317 -16.12 27.14 6.22
C LEU A 317 -14.93 27.98 6.68
N ASP A 318 -14.28 27.52 7.73
CA ASP A 318 -13.01 28.06 8.20
C ASP A 318 -11.88 27.42 7.38
N VAL A 319 -11.36 28.20 6.44
CA VAL A 319 -10.30 27.78 5.52
C VAL A 319 -8.90 28.11 6.07
N ASP A 320 -8.80 28.80 7.21
CA ASP A 320 -7.51 29.16 7.83
C ASP A 320 -7.01 28.11 8.83
N ASP A 321 -7.90 27.23 9.29
CA ASP A 321 -7.62 26.13 10.23
C ASP A 321 -7.99 24.77 9.64
N VAL A 322 -7.16 24.27 8.73
CA VAL A 322 -7.39 23.04 7.97
C VAL A 322 -6.56 21.89 8.54
N ALA A 323 -7.15 20.69 8.56
CA ALA A 323 -6.40 19.46 8.73
C ALA A 323 -6.21 18.72 7.41
N VAL A 324 -5.05 18.08 7.22
CA VAL A 324 -4.79 17.20 6.08
C VAL A 324 -4.49 15.79 6.57
N VAL A 325 -5.19 14.80 6.02
CA VAL A 325 -4.93 13.39 6.27
C VAL A 325 -4.38 12.78 4.99
N GLY A 326 -3.35 11.96 5.10
CA GLY A 326 -2.75 11.33 3.93
C GLY A 326 -2.32 9.91 4.22
N HIS A 327 -2.45 9.04 3.22
CA HIS A 327 -1.87 7.69 3.22
C HIS A 327 -0.80 7.58 2.13
N SER A 328 0.32 6.93 2.42
CA SER A 328 1.38 6.66 1.44
C SER A 328 1.83 7.95 0.71
N TRP A 329 1.68 8.05 -0.61
CA TRP A 329 1.98 9.28 -1.37
C TRP A 329 1.17 10.50 -0.90
N GLY A 330 -0.07 10.29 -0.44
CA GLY A 330 -0.86 11.34 0.18
C GLY A 330 -0.31 11.77 1.53
N ALA A 331 0.32 10.87 2.26
CA ALA A 331 1.02 11.18 3.51
C ALA A 331 2.27 12.04 3.24
N THR A 332 3.02 11.75 2.17
CA THR A 332 4.11 12.62 1.68
C THR A 332 3.60 14.02 1.31
N ALA A 333 2.47 14.12 0.59
CA ALA A 333 1.85 15.41 0.26
C ALA A 333 1.40 16.20 1.51
N ALA A 334 0.82 15.52 2.49
CA ALA A 334 0.42 16.12 3.76
C ALA A 334 1.62 16.66 4.58
N LEU A 335 2.77 15.94 4.54
CA LEU A 335 4.03 16.43 5.14
C LEU A 335 4.54 17.69 4.45
N GLN A 336 4.49 17.74 3.12
CA GLN A 336 4.87 18.94 2.36
C GLN A 336 4.00 20.13 2.76
N LEU A 337 2.68 19.94 2.75
CA LEU A 337 1.70 20.96 3.14
C LEU A 337 1.90 21.45 4.58
N SER A 338 2.36 20.56 5.47
CA SER A 338 2.72 20.87 6.86
C SER A 338 4.00 21.71 7.01
N GLY A 339 4.76 21.93 5.94
CA GLY A 339 5.98 22.73 5.94
C GLY A 339 7.25 21.97 5.57
N LEU A 340 7.21 20.64 5.48
CA LEU A 340 8.41 19.84 5.27
C LEU A 340 8.96 20.03 3.86
N GLN A 341 10.26 20.34 3.76
CA GLN A 341 10.90 20.65 2.48
C GLN A 341 11.52 19.39 1.87
N THR A 342 11.18 19.11 0.62
CA THR A 342 11.75 18.00 -0.13
C THR A 342 13.16 18.34 -0.62
N THR A 343 14.02 17.32 -0.70
CA THR A 343 15.39 17.42 -1.18
C THR A 343 15.77 16.18 -1.98
N SER A 344 16.56 16.38 -3.05
CA SER A 344 17.15 15.28 -3.81
C SER A 344 18.44 14.73 -3.21
N LYS A 345 18.96 15.30 -2.11
CA LYS A 345 20.30 15.00 -1.58
C LYS A 345 20.51 13.51 -1.31
N LYS A 346 19.64 12.89 -0.50
CA LYS A 346 19.72 11.46 -0.18
C LYS A 346 19.35 10.58 -1.38
N LEU A 347 18.39 11.03 -2.21
CA LEU A 347 18.01 10.31 -3.43
C LEU A 347 19.19 10.14 -4.38
N LYS A 348 19.95 11.21 -4.66
CA LYS A 348 21.09 11.21 -5.59
C LYS A 348 22.17 10.19 -5.19
N THR A 349 22.43 10.04 -3.90
CA THR A 349 23.51 9.17 -3.41
C THR A 349 23.06 7.75 -3.09
N ARG A 350 21.82 7.55 -2.60
CA ARG A 350 21.37 6.25 -2.09
C ARG A 350 20.60 5.42 -3.12
N CYS A 351 19.85 6.05 -4.04
CA CYS A 351 19.05 5.31 -5.02
C CYS A 351 19.88 4.40 -5.94
N GLN A 352 21.16 4.75 -6.16
CA GLN A 352 22.08 3.99 -7.01
C GLN A 352 22.69 2.77 -6.31
N ASN A 353 22.52 2.62 -5.00
CA ASN A 353 23.08 1.50 -4.24
C ASN A 353 22.02 0.40 -4.03
N PRO A 354 22.07 -0.73 -4.75
CA PRO A 354 21.14 -1.85 -4.55
C PRO A 354 21.39 -2.61 -3.24
N LEU A 355 22.58 -2.50 -2.66
CA LEU A 355 23.01 -3.20 -1.44
C LEU A 355 22.87 -2.34 -0.18
N ASP A 356 22.26 -1.16 -0.27
CA ASP A 356 22.02 -0.32 0.89
C ASP A 356 21.12 -1.07 1.90
N PRO A 357 21.54 -1.21 3.18
CA PRO A 357 20.80 -1.99 4.17
C PRO A 357 19.41 -1.41 4.47
N ASP A 358 19.21 -0.12 4.29
CA ASP A 358 17.92 0.56 4.52
C ASP A 358 16.97 0.45 3.33
N ARG A 359 17.46 -0.07 2.18
CA ARG A 359 16.67 -0.14 0.95
C ARG A 359 15.46 -1.05 1.15
N ASN A 360 14.28 -0.44 1.04
CA ASN A 360 12.98 -1.11 1.12
C ASN A 360 12.15 -0.78 -0.13
N LEU A 361 10.93 -1.32 -0.22
CA LEU A 361 10.09 -1.13 -1.41
C LEU A 361 9.70 0.35 -1.61
N SER A 362 9.48 1.11 -0.54
CA SER A 362 9.17 2.55 -0.64
C SER A 362 10.28 3.35 -1.32
N TRP A 363 11.52 2.86 -1.34
CA TRP A 363 12.59 3.55 -2.05
C TRP A 363 12.39 3.56 -3.55
N VAL A 364 11.76 2.52 -4.12
CA VAL A 364 11.37 2.54 -5.55
C VAL A 364 10.45 3.74 -5.80
N LEU A 365 9.51 3.96 -4.88
CA LEU A 365 8.59 5.10 -4.92
C LEU A 365 9.33 6.42 -4.75
N GLN A 366 10.18 6.55 -3.72
CA GLN A 366 10.91 7.79 -3.42
C GLN A 366 11.90 8.15 -4.53
N CYS A 367 12.64 7.17 -5.07
CA CYS A 367 13.59 7.36 -6.17
C CYS A 367 12.92 7.76 -7.48
N SER A 368 11.64 7.41 -7.68
CA SER A 368 10.86 7.88 -8.85
C SER A 368 10.73 9.41 -8.90
N TRP A 369 10.85 10.08 -7.75
CA TRP A 369 10.79 11.54 -7.63
C TRP A 369 12.14 12.24 -7.80
N LEU A 370 13.24 11.52 -8.04
CA LEU A 370 14.60 12.09 -8.08
C LEU A 370 14.73 13.37 -8.92
N SER A 371 14.10 13.43 -10.09
CA SER A 371 14.16 14.58 -11.00
C SER A 371 13.25 15.75 -10.62
N GLY A 372 12.30 15.57 -9.70
CA GLY A 372 11.37 16.60 -9.23
C GLY A 372 11.51 16.94 -7.74
N ALA A 373 12.36 16.22 -7.00
CA ALA A 373 12.48 16.35 -5.54
C ALA A 373 12.90 17.75 -5.08
N ASP A 374 13.77 18.45 -5.81
CA ASP A 374 14.19 19.82 -5.42
C ASP A 374 13.09 20.87 -5.71
N GLN A 375 12.04 20.53 -6.47
CA GLN A 375 10.89 21.40 -6.78
C GLN A 375 9.58 20.89 -6.15
N GLY A 376 9.68 19.84 -5.32
CA GLY A 376 8.52 19.18 -4.70
C GLY A 376 7.88 20.02 -3.60
N SER A 377 8.68 20.69 -2.77
CA SER A 377 8.21 21.37 -1.55
C SER A 377 7.04 22.32 -1.80
N LEU A 378 5.96 22.19 -1.03
CA LEU A 378 4.86 23.14 -0.98
C LEU A 378 4.25 23.16 0.42
N ALA A 379 4.54 24.18 1.20
CA ALA A 379 3.83 24.44 2.45
C ALA A 379 2.53 25.22 2.18
N ASP A 380 1.48 24.96 2.97
CA ASP A 380 0.24 25.74 2.93
C ASP A 380 -0.08 26.27 4.34
N PRO A 381 0.02 27.60 4.59
CA PRO A 381 -0.11 28.18 5.93
C PRO A 381 -1.46 27.94 6.62
N ARG A 382 -2.49 27.55 5.85
CA ARG A 382 -3.81 27.19 6.36
C ARG A 382 -3.84 25.83 7.04
N VAL A 383 -2.87 24.96 6.74
CA VAL A 383 -2.78 23.62 7.35
C VAL A 383 -2.17 23.74 8.75
N LYS A 384 -2.95 23.37 9.77
CA LYS A 384 -2.55 23.42 11.20
C LYS A 384 -2.32 22.05 11.82
N ALA A 385 -2.97 21.03 11.27
CA ALA A 385 -2.87 19.65 11.72
C ALA A 385 -2.66 18.72 10.52
N SER A 386 -1.84 17.69 10.70
CA SER A 386 -1.76 16.61 9.72
C SER A 386 -1.69 15.24 10.36
N VAL A 387 -2.36 14.27 9.75
CA VAL A 387 -2.22 12.84 10.08
C VAL A 387 -1.67 12.12 8.87
N VAL A 388 -0.50 11.50 9.01
CA VAL A 388 0.25 10.95 7.89
C VAL A 388 0.50 9.47 8.14
N VAL A 389 -0.17 8.62 7.36
CA VAL A 389 -0.19 7.17 7.53
C VAL A 389 0.73 6.50 6.53
N SER A 390 1.71 5.74 7.02
CA SER A 390 2.72 5.04 6.20
C SER A 390 3.40 5.93 5.13
N PRO A 391 4.02 7.07 5.50
CA PRO A 391 4.61 8.00 4.52
C PRO A 391 5.97 7.51 3.98
N PRO A 392 6.16 7.40 2.65
CA PRO A 392 7.50 7.39 2.08
C PRO A 392 8.17 8.75 2.36
N MET A 393 9.25 8.75 3.15
CA MET A 393 9.86 10.02 3.59
C MET A 393 11.38 9.99 3.80
N ARG A 394 11.99 8.85 4.12
CA ARG A 394 13.39 8.75 4.59
C ARG A 394 14.41 9.38 3.64
N LEU A 395 14.17 9.34 2.33
CA LEU A 395 15.07 9.90 1.32
C LEU A 395 14.68 11.32 0.89
N LEU A 396 13.44 11.74 1.15
CA LEU A 396 12.86 12.97 0.60
C LEU A 396 13.06 14.18 1.50
N PHE A 397 13.11 13.99 2.82
CA PHE A 397 13.15 15.09 3.78
C PHE A 397 14.38 14.97 4.66
N ASP A 398 14.93 16.10 5.11
CA ASP A 398 16.02 16.10 6.10
C ASP A 398 15.42 15.91 7.50
N GLU A 399 15.94 14.98 8.29
CA GLU A 399 15.47 14.70 9.64
C GLU A 399 15.54 15.93 10.55
N SER A 400 16.53 16.80 10.31
CA SER A 400 16.69 18.06 11.06
C SER A 400 15.65 19.13 10.69
N SER A 401 14.78 18.87 9.71
CA SER A 401 13.76 19.84 9.28
C SER A 401 12.46 19.77 10.08
N GLY A 402 12.34 18.84 11.03
CA GLY A 402 11.19 18.73 11.95
C GLY A 402 10.78 20.06 12.60
N PRO A 403 11.70 20.85 13.18
CA PRO A 403 11.38 22.16 13.77
C PRO A 403 10.83 23.21 12.79
N SER A 404 10.94 22.99 11.48
CA SER A 404 10.41 23.91 10.45
C SER A 404 8.95 23.63 10.06
N LEU A 405 8.35 22.57 10.61
CA LEU A 405 6.94 22.26 10.40
C LEU A 405 6.04 23.29 11.09
N GLN A 406 5.13 23.88 10.33
CA GLN A 406 4.13 24.83 10.86
C GLN A 406 2.89 24.11 11.40
N ALA A 407 2.57 22.93 10.86
CA ALA A 407 1.45 22.12 11.31
C ALA A 407 1.90 21.07 12.33
N LYS A 408 1.01 20.70 13.26
CA LYS A 408 1.24 19.56 14.15
C LYS A 408 0.98 18.25 13.40
N VAL A 409 2.06 17.50 13.17
CA VAL A 409 2.06 16.19 12.50
C VAL A 409 1.91 15.04 13.50
N LEU A 410 0.92 14.19 13.26
CA LEU A 410 0.82 12.84 13.78
C LEU A 410 1.21 11.85 12.67
N LEU A 411 2.34 11.16 12.84
CA LEU A 411 2.74 10.07 11.96
C LEU A 411 2.19 8.76 12.51
N VAL A 412 1.56 7.96 11.65
CA VAL A 412 1.09 6.62 11.98
C VAL A 412 1.82 5.61 11.11
N SER A 413 2.39 4.56 11.71
CA SER A 413 3.09 3.51 11.00
C SER A 413 2.73 2.12 11.50
N GLY A 414 2.60 1.16 10.59
CA GLY A 414 2.28 -0.23 10.90
C GLY A 414 3.54 -1.07 11.11
N THR A 415 3.60 -1.81 12.21
CA THR A 415 4.73 -2.71 12.55
C THR A 415 4.92 -3.89 11.57
N LYS A 416 3.93 -4.16 10.72
CA LYS A 416 3.95 -5.16 9.65
C LYS A 416 3.84 -4.54 8.26
N ASP A 417 3.99 -3.22 8.14
CA ASP A 417 4.11 -2.57 6.85
C ASP A 417 5.44 -2.99 6.20
N TRP A 418 5.35 -3.59 5.02
CA TRP A 418 6.50 -4.06 4.24
C TRP A 418 6.70 -3.24 2.95
N VAL A 419 5.74 -2.36 2.65
CA VAL A 419 5.82 -1.42 1.53
C VAL A 419 6.53 -0.16 2.00
N VAL A 420 6.06 0.42 3.11
CA VAL A 420 6.61 1.59 3.79
C VAL A 420 6.83 1.24 5.26
N PRO A 421 7.90 0.51 5.58
CA PRO A 421 8.13 -0.03 6.92
C PRO A 421 8.35 1.08 7.95
N SER A 422 7.99 0.81 9.21
CA SER A 422 8.27 1.73 10.34
C SER A 422 9.73 2.16 10.42
N ASP A 423 10.66 1.27 10.10
CA ASP A 423 12.06 1.61 9.95
C ASP A 423 12.53 1.33 8.52
N PRO A 424 13.24 2.28 7.87
CA PRO A 424 13.68 3.56 8.39
C PRO A 424 12.68 4.71 8.14
N GLU A 425 11.44 4.45 7.72
CA GLU A 425 10.57 5.54 7.20
C GLU A 425 9.87 6.35 8.29
N ALA A 426 9.69 5.83 9.51
CA ALA A 426 8.94 6.51 10.58
C ALA A 426 9.77 6.74 11.84
N VAL A 427 10.33 5.66 12.40
CA VAL A 427 11.00 5.69 13.71
C VAL A 427 12.34 6.44 13.64
N VAL A 428 13.20 6.16 12.65
CA VAL A 428 14.48 6.88 12.47
C VAL A 428 14.28 8.41 12.33
N PRO A 429 13.42 8.93 11.44
CA PRO A 429 13.19 10.38 11.33
C PRO A 429 12.69 11.03 12.61
N PHE A 430 11.84 10.33 13.37
CA PHE A 430 11.35 10.84 14.66
C PHE A 430 12.44 10.80 15.73
N ARG A 431 13.26 9.75 15.80
CA ARG A 431 14.37 9.66 16.76
C ARG A 431 15.41 10.77 16.54
N GLU A 432 15.66 11.11 15.28
CA GLU A 432 16.68 12.12 14.92
C GLU A 432 16.13 13.56 14.90
N GLY A 433 14.81 13.76 14.89
CA GLY A 433 14.16 15.04 14.57
C GLY A 433 13.57 15.86 15.73
N GLN A 434 13.78 15.47 17.00
CA GLN A 434 13.21 16.11 18.20
C GLN A 434 11.68 16.39 18.13
N PRO A 435 10.85 15.36 17.87
CA PRO A 435 9.44 15.51 17.54
C PRO A 435 8.59 15.99 18.71
N LEU A 436 8.89 15.55 19.94
CA LEU A 436 8.09 15.85 21.12
C LEU A 436 8.13 17.34 21.47
N GLU A 437 9.31 17.96 21.43
CA GLU A 437 9.52 19.39 21.70
C GLU A 437 8.73 20.26 20.73
N ASN A 438 8.53 19.77 19.50
CA ASN A 438 7.79 20.45 18.45
C ASN A 438 6.29 20.05 18.39
N GLY A 439 5.83 19.22 19.33
CA GLY A 439 4.43 18.79 19.41
C GLY A 439 4.01 17.79 18.32
N HIS A 440 4.96 17.13 17.67
CA HIS A 440 4.70 16.02 16.75
C HIS A 440 4.57 14.71 17.52
N ARG A 441 3.86 13.73 16.95
CA ARG A 441 3.64 12.41 17.55
C ARG A 441 3.86 11.27 16.56
N LEU A 442 4.42 10.17 17.04
CA LEU A 442 4.51 8.90 16.33
C LEU A 442 3.61 7.88 17.03
N VAL A 443 2.64 7.35 16.28
CA VAL A 443 1.83 6.21 16.69
C VAL A 443 2.19 4.97 15.90
N LEU A 444 2.49 3.88 16.60
CA LEU A 444 2.68 2.56 16.00
C LEU A 444 1.39 1.73 16.12
N ALA A 445 0.99 1.14 14.99
CA ALA A 445 -0.09 0.17 14.92
C ALA A 445 0.49 -1.26 15.00
N SER A 446 0.27 -1.94 16.11
CA SER A 446 0.74 -3.31 16.35
C SER A 446 -0.02 -4.30 15.46
N GLY A 447 0.68 -4.96 14.54
CA GLY A 447 0.07 -5.78 13.48
C GLY A 447 -0.47 -4.99 12.27
N GLY A 448 -0.39 -3.65 12.30
CA GLY A 448 -0.77 -2.81 11.17
C GLY A 448 0.14 -3.02 9.96
N SER A 449 -0.42 -3.00 8.76
CA SER A 449 0.24 -3.13 7.46
C SER A 449 -0.11 -1.94 6.55
N HIS A 450 0.47 -1.88 5.35
CA HIS A 450 0.14 -0.82 4.39
C HIS A 450 -1.35 -0.80 3.98
N PHE A 451 -2.00 -1.96 4.02
CA PHE A 451 -3.29 -2.22 3.36
C PHE A 451 -4.43 -2.56 4.32
N ASN A 452 -4.23 -2.45 5.63
CA ASN A 452 -5.30 -2.62 6.62
C ASN A 452 -5.46 -1.41 7.54
N LEU A 453 -4.73 -0.34 7.26
CA LEU A 453 -4.84 0.91 7.99
C LEU A 453 -5.71 1.94 7.25
N TRP A 454 -6.05 1.71 5.97
CA TRP A 454 -7.00 2.53 5.21
C TRP A 454 -8.45 2.34 5.66
N ALA A 455 -9.40 2.98 4.97
CA ALA A 455 -10.81 2.84 5.31
C ALA A 455 -11.75 2.88 4.08
N PRO A 456 -11.88 1.77 3.35
CA PRO A 456 -12.66 1.71 2.11
C PRO A 456 -14.15 2.04 2.32
N ALA A 457 -14.77 2.59 1.28
CA ALA A 457 -16.18 3.00 1.26
C ALA A 457 -17.17 1.86 1.55
N ASP A 458 -16.78 0.62 1.30
CA ASP A 458 -17.56 -0.60 1.44
C ASP A 458 -17.12 -1.49 2.61
N GLN A 459 -16.18 -1.02 3.44
CA GLN A 459 -15.74 -1.77 4.62
C GLN A 459 -16.92 -2.01 5.57
N LYS A 460 -16.94 -3.20 6.19
CA LYS A 460 -17.99 -3.60 7.15
C LYS A 460 -17.68 -3.16 8.57
N GLU A 461 -16.40 -3.21 8.94
CA GLU A 461 -15.94 -2.89 10.28
C GLU A 461 -15.63 -1.38 10.42
N PRO A 462 -15.70 -0.84 11.64
CA PRO A 462 -15.27 0.52 11.91
C PRO A 462 -13.80 0.78 11.48
N PRO A 463 -13.47 1.99 10.99
CA PRO A 463 -12.11 2.30 10.56
C PRO A 463 -11.14 2.29 11.74
N ILE A 464 -10.09 1.45 11.66
CA ILE A 464 -9.09 1.27 12.73
C ILE A 464 -8.49 2.60 13.20
N LEU A 465 -8.09 3.47 12.26
CA LEU A 465 -7.48 4.76 12.56
C LEU A 465 -8.49 5.90 12.72
N GLY A 466 -9.78 5.68 12.46
CA GLY A 466 -10.79 6.74 12.45
C GLY A 466 -10.88 7.52 13.77
N PRO A 467 -11.02 6.84 14.92
CA PRO A 467 -11.01 7.51 16.23
C PRO A 467 -9.71 8.27 16.53
N LEU A 468 -8.55 7.74 16.15
CA LEU A 468 -7.25 8.42 16.31
C LEU A 468 -7.18 9.69 15.46
N ILE A 469 -7.55 9.60 14.18
CA ILE A 469 -7.58 10.75 13.26
C ILE A 469 -8.50 11.85 13.83
N LEU A 470 -9.69 11.48 14.29
CA LEU A 470 -10.63 12.43 14.90
C LEU A 470 -10.06 13.07 16.18
N ALA A 471 -9.43 12.27 17.07
CA ALA A 471 -8.85 12.75 18.32
C ALA A 471 -7.75 13.80 18.08
N TRP A 472 -6.87 13.53 17.12
CA TRP A 472 -5.79 14.45 16.75
C TRP A 472 -6.35 15.75 16.16
N ILE A 473 -7.26 15.66 15.19
CA ILE A 473 -7.81 16.83 14.52
C ILE A 473 -8.61 17.69 15.50
N ASN A 474 -9.44 17.09 16.37
CA ASN A 474 -10.18 17.82 17.39
C ASN A 474 -9.25 18.65 18.28
N GLU A 475 -8.15 18.05 18.73
CA GLU A 475 -7.18 18.72 19.60
C GLU A 475 -6.44 19.84 18.89
N GLN A 476 -5.87 19.56 17.71
CA GLN A 476 -4.99 20.50 17.01
C GLN A 476 -5.75 21.64 16.32
N LEU A 477 -7.02 21.44 15.97
CA LEU A 477 -7.90 22.51 15.47
C LEU A 477 -8.75 23.16 16.58
N ALA A 478 -8.48 22.85 17.85
CA ALA A 478 -9.17 23.38 19.02
C ALA A 478 -10.71 23.25 18.95
N VAL A 479 -11.21 22.15 18.39
CA VAL A 479 -12.65 21.86 18.34
C VAL A 479 -13.13 21.41 19.73
N PRO A 480 -14.16 22.03 20.31
CA PRO A 480 -14.69 21.62 21.61
C PRO A 480 -15.22 20.18 21.58
N SER A 481 -14.45 19.24 22.13
CA SER A 481 -14.74 17.80 22.10
C SER A 481 -14.16 17.13 23.33
N SER A 482 -14.84 16.12 23.87
CA SER A 482 -14.28 15.25 24.91
C SER A 482 -13.34 14.18 24.33
N HIS A 483 -13.33 14.00 23.00
CA HIS A 483 -12.49 13.04 22.30
C HIS A 483 -11.27 13.74 21.70
N THR A 484 -10.19 13.79 22.46
CA THR A 484 -8.91 14.44 22.10
C THR A 484 -7.76 13.43 22.14
N PHE A 485 -6.65 13.74 21.47
CA PHE A 485 -5.48 12.87 21.45
C PHE A 485 -4.89 12.68 22.85
N SER A 486 -4.74 13.77 23.61
CA SER A 486 -4.29 13.75 25.01
C SER A 486 -5.23 13.01 25.96
N GLY A 487 -6.49 12.78 25.57
CA GLY A 487 -7.45 11.97 26.33
C GLY A 487 -7.17 10.46 26.30
N GLY A 488 -6.37 9.98 25.34
CA GLY A 488 -5.88 8.58 25.30
C GLY A 488 -6.91 7.50 24.95
N SER A 489 -8.17 7.85 24.69
CA SER A 489 -9.27 6.92 24.38
C SER A 489 -9.52 6.78 22.87
N TRP A 490 -8.45 6.62 22.10
CA TRP A 490 -8.50 6.56 20.63
C TRP A 490 -7.89 5.29 20.03
N GLY A 491 -7.52 4.32 20.87
CA GLY A 491 -6.97 3.04 20.44
C GLY A 491 -7.99 2.17 19.68
N ASN A 492 -7.55 0.97 19.31
CA ASN A 492 -8.39 -0.04 18.69
C ASN A 492 -8.16 -1.40 19.36
N ALA A 493 -9.23 -2.19 19.51
CA ALA A 493 -9.17 -3.47 20.22
C ALA A 493 -8.45 -4.57 19.43
N SER A 494 -8.54 -4.55 18.10
CA SER A 494 -7.98 -5.57 17.21
C SER A 494 -6.56 -5.24 16.76
N ILE A 495 -6.27 -3.96 16.54
CA ILE A 495 -4.94 -3.44 16.19
C ILE A 495 -4.53 -2.42 17.26
N PRO A 496 -3.81 -2.85 18.31
CA PRO A 496 -3.36 -1.95 19.37
C PRO A 496 -2.58 -0.76 18.80
N LEU A 497 -2.92 0.45 19.24
CA LEU A 497 -2.26 1.69 18.82
C LEU A 497 -1.48 2.27 20.00
N LEU A 498 -0.22 2.63 19.77
CA LEU A 498 0.71 3.07 20.80
C LEU A 498 1.34 4.40 20.41
N ASP A 499 1.20 5.44 21.25
CA ASP A 499 2.05 6.63 21.15
C ASP A 499 3.44 6.29 21.71
N VAL A 500 4.43 6.20 20.81
CA VAL A 500 5.81 5.82 21.16
C VAL A 500 6.73 7.03 21.19
N THR A 501 6.21 8.24 21.00
CA THR A 501 7.03 9.46 20.83
C THR A 501 7.96 9.71 22.01
N SER A 502 7.52 9.43 23.24
CA SER A 502 8.32 9.64 24.46
C SER A 502 9.41 8.60 24.68
N GLN A 503 9.43 7.52 23.88
CA GLN A 503 10.42 6.45 23.96
C GLN A 503 11.59 6.67 22.99
N LEU A 504 11.50 7.67 22.10
CA LEU A 504 12.45 7.93 21.03
C LEU A 504 13.57 8.89 21.42
#